data_AF-A0A0M9ECU8-F1
#
_entry.id   AF-A0A0M9ECU8-F1
#
_cell.length_a   1.000
_cell.length_b   1.000
_cell.length_c   1.000
_cell.angle_alpha   90.00
_cell.angle_beta   90.00
_cell.angle_gamma   90.00
#
_symmetry.space_group_name_H-M   'P 1'
#
loop_
_entity.id
_entity.type
_entity.pdbx_description
1 polymer ?
#
loop_
_entity_poly.entity_id
_entity_poly.type
_entity_poly.pdbx_seq_one_letter_code
_entity_poly.pdbx_strand_id
1 'polypeptide(L)'
;MLVLTAIQKNPIIKEIYDERVSRGMAKMAAIGMCMHKLLRIMYGMLKNKTEFDAEIDRQNRKNNELRQKDSKRKDKKRRFQKYDSKAPTSSRQYKKRKEQTQSNVP
;
A
#
# COMPACT_ATOMS: atom_id res chain seq x y z
N MET A 1 4.74 2.78 -26.17
CA MET A 1 5.35 1.47 -26.50
C MET A 1 6.75 1.28 -25.88
N LEU A 2 7.07 1.86 -24.69
CA LEU A 2 8.42 1.76 -24.09
C LEU A 2 8.64 0.50 -23.25
N VAL A 3 7.58 -0.08 -22.69
CA VAL A 3 7.71 -1.25 -21.81
C VAL A 3 7.98 -2.54 -22.57
N LEU A 4 7.41 -2.69 -23.77
CA LEU A 4 7.67 -3.87 -24.59
C LEU A 4 9.15 -3.95 -25.01
N THR A 5 9.74 -2.81 -25.40
CA THR A 5 11.18 -2.73 -25.65
C THR A 5 12.00 -2.93 -24.39
N ALA A 6 11.57 -2.37 -23.25
CA ALA A 6 12.24 -2.59 -21.97
C ALA A 6 12.22 -4.07 -21.54
N ILE A 7 11.13 -4.80 -21.73
CA ILE A 7 11.06 -6.25 -21.45
C ILE A 7 12.04 -7.03 -22.34
N GLN A 8 12.26 -6.60 -23.57
CA GLN A 8 13.20 -7.27 -24.48
C GLN A 8 14.67 -6.95 -24.18
N LYS A 9 14.97 -5.69 -23.82
CA LYS A 9 16.34 -5.17 -23.71
C LYS A 9 16.87 -5.09 -22.28
N ASN A 10 15.99 -4.94 -21.28
CA ASN A 10 16.37 -4.80 -19.89
C ASN A 10 16.04 -6.09 -19.11
N PRO A 11 17.07 -6.86 -18.69
CA PRO A 11 16.87 -8.14 -18.01
C PRO A 11 16.08 -8.01 -16.70
N ILE A 12 16.20 -6.87 -16.00
CA ILE A 12 15.48 -6.62 -14.74
C ILE A 12 13.98 -6.52 -15.00
N ILE A 13 13.58 -5.78 -16.03
CA ILE A 13 12.16 -5.61 -16.37
C ILE A 13 11.58 -6.93 -16.89
N LYS A 14 12.38 -7.72 -17.63
CA LYS A 14 12.02 -9.05 -18.09
C LYS A 14 11.74 -10.02 -16.94
N GLU A 15 12.67 -10.11 -15.99
CA GLU A 15 12.55 -10.96 -14.81
C GLU A 15 11.26 -10.64 -14.02
N ILE A 16 10.94 -9.35 -13.85
CA ILE A 16 9.72 -8.90 -13.19
C ILE A 16 8.47 -9.33 -13.95
N TYR A 17 8.49 -9.21 -15.28
CA TYR A 17 7.37 -9.62 -16.11
C TYR A 17 7.14 -11.14 -15.98
N ASP A 18 8.20 -11.94 -16.12
CA ASP A 18 8.14 -13.40 -16.06
C ASP A 18 7.72 -13.90 -14.66
N GLU A 19 8.23 -13.29 -13.59
CA GLU A 19 7.83 -13.56 -12.20
C GLU A 19 6.33 -13.31 -11.96
N ARG A 20 5.76 -12.29 -12.61
CA ARG A 20 4.34 -11.94 -12.42
C ARG A 20 3.41 -12.80 -13.26
N VAL A 21 3.81 -13.10 -14.49
CA VAL A 21 3.07 -14.02 -15.36
C VAL A 21 3.06 -15.43 -14.77
N SER A 22 4.19 -15.92 -14.25
CA SER A 22 4.27 -17.23 -13.59
C SER A 22 3.41 -17.33 -12.32
N ARG A 23 3.14 -16.20 -11.65
CA ARG A 23 2.17 -16.11 -10.53
C ARG A 23 0.71 -16.05 -10.97
N GLY A 24 0.41 -16.26 -12.25
CA GLY A 24 -0.96 -16.29 -12.78
C GLY A 24 -1.53 -14.92 -13.16
N MET A 25 -0.70 -13.87 -13.22
CA MET A 25 -1.17 -12.55 -13.64
C MET A 25 -1.43 -12.51 -15.16
N ALA A 26 -2.54 -11.89 -15.57
CA ALA A 26 -2.82 -11.65 -16.98
C ALA A 26 -1.70 -10.81 -17.63
N LYS A 27 -1.31 -11.16 -18.86
CA LYS A 27 -0.17 -10.53 -19.56
C LYS A 27 -0.26 -9.00 -19.62
N MET A 28 -1.45 -8.46 -19.91
CA MET A 28 -1.65 -7.01 -19.98
C MET A 28 -1.57 -6.33 -18.61
N ALA A 29 -1.98 -7.01 -17.54
CA ALA A 29 -1.81 -6.52 -16.17
C ALA A 29 -0.33 -6.51 -15.76
N ALA A 30 0.44 -7.55 -16.14
CA ALA A 30 1.88 -7.60 -15.91
C ALA A 30 2.61 -6.46 -16.65
N ILE A 31 2.22 -6.16 -17.91
CA ILE A 31 2.75 -5.01 -18.66
C ILE A 31 2.47 -3.69 -17.92
N GLY A 32 1.25 -3.50 -17.41
CA GLY A 32 0.90 -2.31 -16.61
C GLY A 32 1.74 -2.15 -15.35
N MET A 33 2.08 -3.27 -14.68
CA MET A 33 3.02 -3.24 -13.55
C MET A 33 4.42 -2.82 -13.99
N CYS A 34 4.93 -3.38 -15.09
CA CYS A 34 6.23 -3.01 -15.64
C CYS A 34 6.27 -1.51 -16.02
N MET A 35 5.18 -0.93 -16.52
CA MET A 35 5.07 0.52 -16.75
C MET A 35 5.24 1.32 -15.46
N HIS A 36 4.52 0.94 -14.40
CA HIS A 36 4.66 1.62 -13.11
C HIS A 36 6.09 1.54 -12.58
N LYS A 37 6.73 0.36 -12.70
CA LYS A 37 8.10 0.16 -12.25
C LYS A 37 9.10 1.04 -13.02
N LEU A 38 8.97 1.10 -14.34
CA LEU A 38 9.83 1.90 -15.20
C LEU A 38 9.70 3.41 -14.89
N LEU A 39 8.47 3.88 -14.65
CA LEU A 39 8.22 5.26 -14.20
C LEU A 39 8.92 5.57 -12.86
N ARG A 40 8.90 4.63 -11.90
CA ARG A 40 9.56 4.82 -10.59
C ARG A 40 11.08 4.90 -10.71
N ILE A 41 11.67 4.09 -11.59
CA ILE A 41 13.11 4.11 -11.87
C ILE A 41 13.49 5.48 -12.48
N MET A 42 12.79 5.90 -13.54
CA MET A 42 13.04 7.19 -14.19
C MET A 42 12.88 8.36 -13.22
N TYR A 43 11.84 8.33 -12.38
CA TYR A 43 11.63 9.36 -11.37
C TYR A 43 12.80 9.43 -10.37
N GLY A 44 13.33 8.28 -9.93
CA GLY A 44 14.50 8.24 -9.04
C GLY A 44 15.75 8.84 -9.67
N MET A 45 16.02 8.51 -10.94
CA MET A 45 17.13 9.08 -11.71
C MET A 45 17.02 10.59 -11.83
N LEU A 46 15.83 11.09 -12.23
CA LEU A 46 15.59 12.51 -12.41
C LEU A 46 15.64 13.28 -11.08
N LYS A 47 15.08 12.71 -10.02
CA LYS A 47 15.07 13.34 -8.69
C LYS A 47 16.46 13.49 -8.11
N ASN A 48 17.30 12.47 -8.28
CA ASN A 48 18.64 12.43 -7.68
C ASN A 48 19.74 12.92 -8.64
N LYS A 49 19.39 13.23 -9.89
CA LYS A 49 20.33 13.57 -10.97
C LYS A 49 21.42 12.51 -11.15
N THR A 50 21.02 11.24 -11.03
CA THR A 50 21.92 10.09 -11.18
C THR A 50 21.56 9.31 -12.43
N GLU A 51 22.56 8.63 -13.00
CA GLU A 51 22.35 7.68 -14.07
C GLU A 51 21.56 6.45 -13.60
N PHE A 52 21.15 5.60 -14.55
CA PHE A 52 20.46 4.37 -14.24
C PHE A 52 21.44 3.38 -13.60
N ASP A 53 21.14 2.94 -12.38
CA ASP A 53 21.83 1.85 -11.70
C ASP A 53 20.82 0.80 -11.22
N ALA A 54 21.05 -0.43 -11.64
CA ALA A 54 20.25 -1.60 -11.27
C ALA A 54 20.27 -1.88 -9.76
N GLU A 55 21.39 -1.63 -9.08
CA GLU A 55 21.53 -1.90 -7.65
C GLU A 55 20.68 -0.97 -6.81
N ILE A 56 20.55 0.30 -7.22
CA ILE A 56 19.65 1.25 -6.57
C ILE A 56 18.21 0.72 -6.60
N ASP A 57 17.77 0.16 -7.73
CA ASP A 57 16.43 -0.42 -7.83
C ASP A 57 16.26 -1.67 -6.95
N ARG A 58 17.27 -2.56 -6.92
CA ARG A 58 17.28 -3.75 -6.06
C ARG A 58 17.20 -3.37 -4.58
N GLN A 59 18.00 -2.41 -4.14
CA GLN A 59 18.00 -1.94 -2.76
C GLN A 59 16.67 -1.28 -2.38
N ASN A 60 16.09 -0.48 -3.27
CA ASN A 60 14.77 0.12 -3.06
C ASN A 60 13.65 -0.93 -2.92
N ARG A 61 13.72 -2.04 -3.67
CA ARG A 61 12.79 -3.17 -3.51
C ARG A 61 12.95 -3.84 -2.16
N LYS A 62 14.17 -4.18 -1.76
CA LYS A 62 14.48 -4.78 -0.45
C LYS A 62 13.99 -3.90 0.70
N ASN A 63 14.25 -2.61 0.65
CA ASN A 63 13.79 -1.64 1.65
C ASN A 63 12.26 -1.58 1.74
N ASN A 64 11.55 -1.66 0.62
CA ASN A 64 10.09 -1.69 0.60
C ASN A 64 9.54 -2.98 1.23
N GLU A 65 10.13 -4.13 0.93
CA GLU A 65 9.75 -5.41 1.54
C GLU A 65 9.96 -5.40 3.06
N LEU A 66 11.08 -4.85 3.54
CA LEU A 66 11.33 -4.66 4.97
C LEU A 66 10.26 -3.77 5.60
N ARG A 67 9.98 -2.60 5.01
CA ARG A 67 8.92 -1.69 5.48
C ARG A 67 7.55 -2.35 5.53
N GLN A 68 7.21 -3.17 4.54
CA GLN A 68 5.95 -3.91 4.52
C GLN A 68 5.91 -4.97 5.63
N LYS A 69 7.01 -5.68 5.89
CA LYS A 69 7.12 -6.63 7.01
C LYS A 69 6.97 -5.94 8.36
N ASP A 70 7.57 -4.75 8.53
CA ASP A 70 7.48 -3.96 9.76
C ASP A 70 6.08 -3.39 9.98
N SER A 71 5.35 -3.11 8.90
CA SER A 71 3.94 -2.66 8.92
C SER A 71 2.94 -3.74 9.33
N LYS A 72 3.37 -4.74 10.13
CA LYS A 72 2.51 -5.74 10.78
C LYS A 72 1.16 -5.10 11.11
N ARG A 73 0.11 -5.63 10.45
CA ARG A 73 -1.26 -5.12 10.44
C ARG A 73 -1.59 -4.54 11.80
N LYS A 74 -1.85 -3.22 11.87
CA LYS A 74 -2.44 -2.58 13.06
C LYS A 74 -3.55 -3.51 13.54
N ASP A 75 -3.45 -3.98 14.78
CA ASP A 75 -4.33 -5.01 15.33
C ASP A 75 -5.78 -4.72 14.93
N LYS A 76 -6.48 -5.69 14.31
CA LYS A 76 -7.89 -5.53 13.90
C LYS A 76 -8.76 -5.10 15.09
N LYS A 77 -8.34 -5.43 16.33
CA LYS A 77 -8.95 -4.96 17.57
C LYS A 77 -8.95 -3.43 17.75
N ARG A 78 -8.09 -2.67 17.04
CA ARG A 78 -8.16 -1.19 17.02
C ARG A 78 -9.36 -0.65 16.24
N ARG A 79 -9.95 -1.43 15.33
CA ARG A 79 -11.08 -0.98 14.50
C ARG A 79 -12.39 -0.91 15.30
N PHE A 80 -12.57 -1.81 16.27
CA PHE A 80 -13.72 -1.83 17.15
C PHE A 80 -13.25 -1.59 18.58
N GLN A 81 -13.41 -0.36 19.05
CA GLN A 81 -13.27 -0.08 20.49
C GLN A 81 -14.43 -0.78 21.21
N LYS A 82 -14.16 -1.41 22.35
CA LYS A 82 -15.23 -1.85 23.25
C LYS A 82 -16.05 -0.64 23.69
N TYR A 83 -17.35 -0.83 23.92
CA TYR A 83 -18.20 0.24 24.43
C TYR A 83 -17.62 0.82 25.72
N ASP A 84 -17.24 2.10 25.68
CA ASP A 84 -16.74 2.84 26.83
C ASP A 84 -17.83 3.82 27.27
N SER A 85 -18.37 3.60 28.47
CA SER A 85 -19.42 4.45 29.06
C SER A 85 -18.94 5.87 29.34
N LYS A 86 -17.62 6.07 29.48
CA LYS A 86 -16.97 7.36 29.73
C LYS A 86 -16.47 8.03 28.45
N ALA A 87 -16.57 7.37 27.28
CA ALA A 87 -16.15 7.99 26.03
C ALA A 87 -17.01 9.23 25.71
N PRO A 88 -16.39 10.34 25.29
CA PRO A 88 -17.11 11.56 24.97
C PRO A 88 -18.11 11.31 23.84
N THR A 89 -19.38 11.56 24.12
CA THR A 89 -20.45 11.46 23.11
C THR A 89 -20.83 12.82 22.58
N SER A 90 -21.33 12.89 21.35
CA SER A 90 -21.90 14.13 20.82
C SER A 90 -23.03 14.65 21.71
N SER A 91 -23.23 15.97 21.74
CA SER A 91 -24.21 16.61 22.62
C SER A 91 -25.65 16.10 22.39
N ARG A 92 -25.99 15.73 21.14
CA ARG A 92 -27.30 15.12 20.81
C ARG A 92 -27.44 13.72 21.41
N GLN A 93 -26.38 12.91 21.38
CA GLN A 93 -26.38 11.56 21.99
C GLN A 93 -26.42 11.64 23.52
N TYR A 94 -25.72 12.62 24.10
CA TYR A 94 -25.77 12.88 25.53
C TYR A 94 -27.19 13.20 26.02
N LYS A 95 -27.92 14.08 25.32
CA LYS A 95 -29.33 14.40 25.63
C LYS A 95 -30.23 13.15 25.57
N LYS A 96 -30.15 12.37 24.49
CA LYS A 96 -30.93 11.12 24.33
C LYS A 96 -30.66 10.11 25.45
N ARG A 97 -29.38 9.94 25.85
CA ARG A 97 -29.01 9.03 26.96
C ARG A 97 -29.56 9.52 28.30
N LYS A 98 -29.51 10.84 28.56
CA LYS A 98 -30.06 11.45 29.78
C LYS A 98 -31.57 11.21 29.91
N GLU A 99 -32.31 11.42 28.82
CA GLU A 99 -33.76 11.18 28.74
C GLU A 99 -34.12 9.70 28.98
N GLN A 100 -33.34 8.76 28.43
CA GLN A 100 -33.52 7.33 28.66
C GLN A 100 -33.20 6.88 30.09
N THR A 101 -32.18 7.46 30.72
CA THR A 101 -31.88 7.17 32.13
C THR A 101 -32.94 7.72 33.08
N GLN A 102 -33.58 8.85 32.75
CA GLN A 102 -34.64 9.43 33.57
C GLN A 102 -35.98 8.68 33.47
N SER A 103 -36.25 8.02 32.34
CA SER A 103 -37.47 7.25 32.13
C SER A 103 -37.41 5.82 32.69
N ASN A 104 -36.22 5.31 33.00
CA ASN A 104 -36.00 3.97 33.56
C ASN A 104 -35.76 3.95 35.08
N VAL A 105 -36.07 5.04 35.79
CA VAL A 105 -36.13 5.03 37.26
C VAL A 105 -37.58 4.69 37.67
N PRO A 106 -37.82 3.61 38.45
CA PRO A 106 -39.17 3.24 38.88
C PRO A 106 -39.82 4.30 39.78
#